data_AF-A0A0E9LSU3-F1
#
_entry.id   AF-A0A0E9LSU3-F1
#
_cell.length_a   1.000
_cell.length_b   1.000
_cell.length_c   1.000
_cell.angle_alpha   90.00
_cell.angle_beta   90.00
_cell.angle_gamma   90.00
#
_symmetry.space_group_name_H-M   'P 1'
#
loop_
_entity.id
_entity.type
_entity.pdbx_description
1 polymer ?
#
loop_
_entity_poly.entity_id
_entity_poly.type
_entity_poly.pdbx_seq_one_letter_code
_entity_poly.pdbx_strand_id
1 'polypeptide(L)'
;MKLDFNFKSKIMECEIIYKVSQSDLRKVIAEFVTEEQGKVFDRFYNVMVDAKTVANIHGTTARTIIRHVKSGTLAAEPTDGKVYKFRLSEVLKFDFQKVKYQKHGGRTYSRGED
;
A
#
# COMPACT_ATOMS: atom_id res chain seq x y z
N MET A 1 33.69 -33.86 52.17
CA MET A 1 32.82 -34.53 51.19
C MET A 1 32.12 -33.42 50.40
N LYS A 2 32.53 -33.18 49.14
CA LYS A 2 31.94 -32.12 48.30
C LYS A 2 30.70 -32.70 47.61
N LEU A 3 29.55 -32.05 47.78
CA LEU A 3 28.30 -32.39 47.09
C LEU A 3 28.16 -31.46 45.89
N ASP A 4 28.46 -31.98 44.71
CA ASP A 4 28.26 -31.26 43.45
C ASP A 4 26.79 -31.39 43.04
N PHE A 5 26.00 -30.33 43.27
CA PHE A 5 24.64 -30.22 42.77
C PHE A 5 24.66 -29.82 41.29
N ASN A 6 24.50 -30.82 40.42
CA ASN A 6 24.49 -30.64 38.98
C ASN A 6 23.07 -30.30 38.49
N PHE A 7 22.69 -29.02 38.54
CA PHE A 7 21.41 -28.55 38.00
C PHE A 7 21.54 -28.37 36.48
N LYS A 8 21.29 -29.42 35.71
CA LYS A 8 21.05 -29.28 34.27
C LYS A 8 19.69 -28.63 34.07
N SER A 9 19.65 -27.32 33.80
CA SER A 9 18.42 -26.67 33.36
C SER A 9 18.04 -27.21 31.98
N LYS A 10 17.03 -28.08 31.96
CA LYS A 10 16.38 -28.48 30.72
C LYS A 10 15.55 -27.27 30.30
N ILE A 11 15.98 -26.55 29.26
CA ILE A 11 15.16 -25.51 28.62
C ILE A 11 13.92 -26.23 28.10
N MET A 12 12.81 -26.13 28.85
CA MET A 12 11.52 -26.59 28.37
C MET A 12 11.06 -25.56 27.35
N GLU A 13 11.01 -25.95 26.08
CA GLU A 13 10.32 -25.20 25.05
C GLU A 13 8.83 -25.16 25.42
N CYS A 14 8.38 -24.03 25.96
CA CYS A 14 6.96 -23.79 26.22
C CYS A 14 6.29 -23.39 24.91
N GLU A 15 5.53 -24.31 24.34
CA GLU A 15 4.64 -24.01 23.22
C GLU A 15 3.35 -23.38 23.76
N ILE A 16 3.11 -22.10 23.43
CA ILE A 16 1.89 -21.40 23.81
C ILE A 16 0.93 -21.43 22.62
N ILE A 17 -0.14 -22.22 22.74
CA ILE A 17 -1.19 -22.32 21.72
C ILE A 17 -2.25 -21.25 21.98
N TYR A 18 -2.20 -20.15 21.22
CA TYR A 18 -3.24 -19.12 21.25
C TYR A 18 -4.43 -19.54 20.41
N LYS A 19 -5.63 -19.56 21.00
CA LYS A 19 -6.88 -19.77 20.28
C LYS A 19 -7.34 -18.44 19.68
N VAL A 20 -6.88 -18.13 18.47
CA VAL A 20 -7.18 -16.88 17.78
C VAL A 20 -8.41 -17.05 16.90
N SER A 21 -9.31 -16.07 16.90
CA SER A 21 -10.43 -16.05 15.96
C SER A 21 -9.92 -15.76 14.55
N GLN A 22 -10.63 -16.25 13.52
CA GLN A 22 -10.24 -15.97 12.13
C GLN A 22 -10.22 -14.47 11.82
N SER A 23 -11.08 -13.68 12.46
CA SER A 23 -11.11 -12.22 12.32
C SER A 23 -9.87 -11.57 12.91
N ASP A 24 -9.41 -12.02 14.07
CA ASP A 24 -8.24 -11.41 14.73
C ASP A 24 -6.96 -11.76 13.99
N LEU A 25 -6.84 -13.00 13.50
CA LEU A 25 -5.72 -13.39 12.65
C LEU A 25 -5.67 -12.54 11.36
N ARG A 26 -6.83 -12.29 10.73
CA ARG A 26 -6.89 -11.43 9.53
C ARG A 26 -6.49 -9.99 9.84
N LYS A 27 -6.84 -9.45 11.01
CA LYS A 27 -6.43 -8.10 11.43
C LYS A 27 -4.92 -8.01 11.61
N VAL A 28 -4.32 -8.96 12.35
CA VAL A 28 -2.87 -8.98 12.58
C VAL A 28 -2.10 -9.13 11.26
N ILE A 29 -2.56 -10.02 10.36
CA ILE A 29 -1.96 -10.16 9.03
C ILE A 29 -2.11 -8.86 8.23
N ALA A 30 -3.28 -8.23 8.26
CA ALA A 30 -3.50 -6.97 7.54
C ALA A 30 -2.61 -5.84 8.07
N GLU A 31 -2.46 -5.71 9.38
CA GLU A 31 -1.57 -4.74 10.02
C GLU A 31 -0.12 -4.98 9.62
N PHE A 32 0.36 -6.22 9.72
CA PHE A 32 1.73 -6.58 9.34
C PHE A 32 2.01 -6.33 7.85
N VAL A 33 1.07 -6.71 6.98
CA VAL A 33 1.18 -6.45 5.54
C VAL A 33 1.19 -4.95 5.25
N THR A 34 0.39 -4.16 5.97
CA THR A 34 0.32 -2.70 5.79
C THR A 34 1.62 -2.02 6.21
N GLU A 35 2.20 -2.42 7.35
CA GLU A 35 3.48 -1.89 7.83
C GLU A 35 4.64 -2.23 6.89
N GLU A 36 4.70 -3.46 6.39
CA GLU A 36 5.77 -3.89 5.49
C GLU A 36 5.61 -3.30 4.07
N GLN A 37 4.39 -3.13 3.58
CA GLN A 37 4.15 -2.46 2.29
C GLN A 37 4.72 -1.04 2.25
N GLY A 38 4.58 -0.28 3.33
CA GLY A 38 5.16 1.06 3.44
C GLY A 38 6.67 1.07 3.19
N LYS A 39 7.40 0.19 3.88
CA LYS A 39 8.87 0.06 3.77
C LYS A 39 9.33 -0.49 2.42
N VAL A 40 8.53 -1.36 1.80
CA VAL A 40 8.86 -1.95 0.49
C VAL A 40 8.84 -0.90 -0.61
N PHE A 41 7.84 0.00 -0.61
CA PHE A 41 7.73 1.02 -1.65
C PHE A 41 8.81 2.10 -1.57
N ASP A 42 9.28 2.42 -0.36
CA ASP A 42 10.33 3.44 -0.16
C ASP A 42 11.67 3.05 -0.81
N ARG A 43 11.93 1.75 -1.02
CA ARG A 43 13.11 1.29 -1.78
C ARG A 43 13.12 1.77 -3.22
N PHE A 44 11.96 2.13 -3.77
CA PHE A 44 11.81 2.63 -5.14
C PHE A 44 11.71 4.16 -5.22
N TYR A 45 11.99 4.88 -4.13
CA TYR A 45 11.88 6.34 -4.09
C TYR A 45 12.74 7.08 -5.13
N ASN A 46 13.92 6.52 -5.44
CA ASN A 46 14.84 7.08 -6.43
C ASN A 46 14.58 6.61 -7.87
N VAL A 47 13.58 5.75 -8.08
CA VAL A 47 13.26 5.20 -9.40
C VAL A 47 12.24 6.09 -10.09
N MET A 48 12.65 6.71 -11.19
CA MET A 48 11.81 7.58 -12.01
C MET A 48 11.24 6.82 -13.21
N VAL A 49 9.92 6.83 -13.35
CA VAL A 49 9.19 6.16 -14.44
C VAL A 49 8.39 7.15 -15.29
N ASP A 50 8.05 6.75 -16.50
CA ASP A 50 7.24 7.54 -17.43
C ASP A 50 5.74 7.23 -17.31
N ALA A 51 4.90 8.08 -17.92
CA ALA A 51 3.44 7.91 -17.90
C ALA A 51 2.97 6.57 -18.51
N LYS A 52 3.73 5.97 -19.43
CA LYS A 52 3.40 4.70 -20.06
C LYS A 52 3.58 3.54 -19.07
N THR A 53 4.68 3.56 -18.33
CA THR A 53 4.97 2.59 -17.26
C THR A 53 3.92 2.67 -16.17
N VAL A 54 3.55 3.88 -15.72
CA VAL A 54 2.46 4.10 -14.77
C VAL A 54 1.14 3.54 -15.30
N ALA A 55 0.82 3.78 -16.57
CA ALA A 55 -0.39 3.26 -17.19
C ALA A 55 -0.43 1.73 -17.19
N ASN A 56 0.69 1.06 -17.44
CA ASN A 56 0.81 -0.39 -17.41
C ASN A 56 0.63 -0.95 -15.99
N ILE A 57 1.26 -0.34 -14.98
CA ILE A 57 1.17 -0.78 -13.57
C ILE A 57 -0.30 -0.78 -13.10
N HIS A 58 -1.06 0.25 -13.46
CA HIS A 58 -2.44 0.41 -12.99
C HIS A 58 -3.51 -0.04 -13.99
N GLY A 59 -3.12 -0.72 -15.08
CA GLY A 59 -4.07 -1.22 -16.08
C GLY A 59 -4.95 -0.11 -16.69
N THR A 60 -4.36 1.04 -17.00
CA THR A 60 -5.07 2.23 -17.51
C THR A 60 -4.37 2.79 -18.75
N THR A 61 -4.81 3.96 -19.23
CA THR A 61 -4.19 4.63 -20.39
C THR A 61 -3.33 5.81 -19.96
N ALA A 62 -2.28 6.12 -20.72
CA ALA A 62 -1.44 7.30 -20.48
C ALA A 62 -2.27 8.61 -20.49
N ARG A 63 -3.34 8.68 -21.28
CA ARG A 63 -4.27 9.82 -21.29
C ARG A 63 -4.98 9.98 -19.94
N THR A 64 -5.37 8.87 -19.31
CA THR A 64 -5.95 8.88 -17.95
C THR A 64 -4.93 9.39 -16.95
N ILE A 65 -3.68 8.90 -17.00
CA ILE A 65 -2.59 9.36 -16.13
C ILE A 65 -2.39 10.88 -16.24
N ILE A 66 -2.26 11.42 -17.46
CA ILE A 66 -2.10 12.86 -17.70
C ILE A 66 -3.30 13.65 -17.14
N ARG A 67 -4.52 13.14 -17.26
CA ARG A 67 -5.71 13.78 -16.67
C ARG A 67 -5.61 13.84 -15.15
N HIS A 68 -5.12 12.79 -14.50
CA HIS A 68 -4.92 12.77 -13.05
C HIS A 68 -3.86 13.78 -12.61
N VAL A 69 -2.75 13.87 -13.33
CA VAL A 69 -1.73 14.90 -13.11
C VAL A 69 -2.30 16.31 -13.23
N LYS A 70 -3.01 16.62 -14.32
CA LYS A 70 -3.64 17.93 -14.52
C LYS A 70 -4.69 18.27 -13.47
N SER A 71 -5.35 17.27 -12.90
CA SER A 71 -6.32 17.45 -11.81
C SER A 71 -5.67 17.55 -10.42
N GLY A 72 -4.35 17.43 -10.32
CA GLY A 72 -3.63 17.45 -9.04
C GLY A 72 -3.80 16.18 -8.19
N THR A 73 -4.43 15.12 -8.72
CA THR A 73 -4.62 13.87 -7.96
C THR A 73 -3.39 12.96 -8.00
N LEU A 74 -2.53 13.10 -9.02
CA LEU A 74 -1.26 12.38 -9.09
C LEU A 74 -0.12 13.38 -9.24
N ALA A 75 0.84 13.34 -8.33
CA ALA A 75 2.01 14.19 -8.41
C ALA A 75 2.98 13.68 -9.50
N ALA A 76 3.43 14.59 -10.35
CA ALA A 76 4.53 14.36 -11.27
C ALA A 76 5.71 15.23 -10.84
N GLU A 77 6.92 14.73 -11.02
CA GLU A 77 8.13 15.50 -10.72
C GLU A 77 8.30 16.63 -11.75
N PRO A 78 8.74 17.82 -11.31
CA PRO A 78 9.04 18.92 -12.21
C PRO A 78 10.17 18.50 -13.15
N THR A 79 9.93 18.61 -14.44
CA THR A 79 10.89 18.31 -15.49
C THR A 79 10.90 19.46 -16.49
N ASP A 80 12.06 19.79 -17.03
CA ASP A 80 12.26 20.90 -17.99
C ASP A 80 11.60 20.66 -19.38
N GLY A 81 10.61 19.78 -19.48
CA GLY A 81 10.01 19.37 -20.75
C GLY A 81 8.58 18.87 -20.66
N LYS A 82 8.06 18.43 -21.82
CA LYS A 82 6.67 17.95 -21.99
C LYS A 82 6.41 16.54 -21.43
N VAL A 83 7.43 15.87 -20.90
CA VAL A 83 7.36 14.45 -20.51
C VAL A 83 7.25 14.35 -19.00
N TYR A 84 6.08 13.96 -18.51
CA TYR A 84 5.86 13.72 -17.08
C TYR A 84 6.71 12.53 -16.59
N LYS A 85 7.41 12.76 -15.47
CA LYS A 85 8.15 11.75 -14.72
C LYS A 85 7.51 11.54 -13.35
N PHE A 86 7.52 10.31 -12.87
CA PHE A 86 6.86 9.92 -11.63
C PHE A 86 7.82 9.10 -10.77
N ARG A 87 7.79 9.30 -9.44
CA ARG A 87 8.47 8.39 -8.52
C ARG A 87 7.70 7.08 -8.44
N LEU A 88 8.39 5.97 -8.66
CA LEU A 88 7.76 4.65 -8.63
C LEU A 88 7.18 4.33 -7.24
N SER A 89 7.83 4.78 -6.16
CA SER A 89 7.29 4.63 -4.79
C SER A 89 5.89 5.23 -4.64
N GLU A 90 5.68 6.44 -5.15
CA GLU A 90 4.39 7.15 -5.08
C GLU A 90 3.34 6.51 -5.98
N VAL A 91 3.76 6.08 -7.17
CA VAL A 91 2.90 5.36 -8.12
C VAL A 91 2.39 4.06 -7.50
N LEU A 92 3.26 3.26 -6.88
CA LEU A 92 2.86 1.99 -6.26
C LEU A 92 1.94 2.18 -5.05
N LYS A 93 2.08 3.28 -4.30
CA LYS A 93 1.18 3.66 -3.20
C LYS A 93 -0.18 4.16 -3.71
N PHE A 94 -0.25 4.64 -4.95
CA PHE A 94 -1.44 5.28 -5.49
C PHE A 94 -2.49 4.28 -5.98
N ASP A 95 -3.70 4.38 -5.44
CA ASP A 95 -4.83 3.51 -5.82
C ASP A 95 -5.84 4.25 -6.72
N PHE A 96 -5.77 3.97 -8.02
CA PHE A 96 -6.70 4.54 -9.01
C PHE A 96 -8.16 4.11 -8.81
N GLN A 97 -8.44 2.98 -8.16
CA GLN A 97 -9.81 2.53 -7.94
C GLN A 97 -10.52 3.45 -6.95
N LYS A 98 -9.84 3.85 -5.87
CA LYS A 98 -10.39 4.80 -4.87
C LYS A 98 -10.75 6.15 -5.48
N VAL A 99 -9.96 6.62 -6.45
CA VAL A 99 -10.20 7.91 -7.13
C VAL A 99 -11.39 7.87 -8.10
N LYS A 100 -11.68 6.70 -8.70
CA LYS A 100 -12.88 6.54 -9.55
C LYS A 100 -14.17 6.69 -8.75
N TYR A 101 -14.21 6.18 -7.51
CA TYR A 101 -15.39 6.26 -6.65
C TYR A 101 -15.70 7.70 -6.19
N GLN A 102 -14.70 8.53 -5.94
CA GLN A 102 -14.93 9.94 -5.58
C GLN A 102 -15.58 10.77 -6.71
N LYS A 103 -15.37 10.40 -7.98
CA LYS A 103 -16.03 11.09 -9.11
C LYS A 103 -17.47 10.63 -9.36
N HIS A 104 -17.86 9.45 -8.88
CA HIS A 104 -19.21 8.90 -9.06
C HIS A 104 -20.08 8.95 -7.79
N GLY A 105 -19.50 9.21 -6.62
CA GLY A 105 -20.24 9.33 -5.34
C GLY A 105 -20.91 10.69 -5.07
N GLY A 106 -21.05 11.56 -6.08
CA GLY A 106 -21.55 12.93 -5.94
C GLY A 106 -22.77 13.27 -6.82
N ARG A 107 -23.60 12.28 -7.17
CA ARG A 107 -24.94 12.53 -7.72
C ARG A 107 -25.97 11.71 -6.96
N THR A 108 -26.29 12.16 -5.75
CA THR A 108 -27.61 11.92 -5.21
C THR A 108 -28.59 12.67 -6.10
N TYR A 109 -29.30 11.94 -6.97
CA TYR A 109 -30.50 12.45 -7.59
C TYR A 109 -31.53 12.61 -6.46
N SER A 110 -31.69 13.82 -5.94
CA SER A 110 -32.93 14.19 -5.25
C SER A 110 -34.02 14.17 -6.30
N ARG A 111 -34.66 13.01 -6.45
CA ARG A 111 -35.92 12.88 -7.17
C ARG A 111 -36.92 13.75 -6.42
N GLY A 112 -37.33 14.84 -7.03
CA GLY A 112 -38.47 15.61 -6.55
C GLY A 112 -39.65 14.67 -6.39
N GLU A 113 -40.18 14.62 -5.17
CA GLU A 113 -41.54 14.17 -4.94
C GLU A 113 -42.45 15.35 -5.30
N ASP A 114 -43.42 15.05 -6.15
CA ASP A 114 -44.50 15.93 -6.58
C ASP A 114 -45.39 16.38 -5.40
#